data_AF-A0A947CXI2-F1
#
_entry.id   AF-A0A947CXI2-F1
#
_cell.length_a   1.000
_cell.length_b   1.000
_cell.length_c   1.000
_cell.angle_alpha   90.00
_cell.angle_beta   90.00
_cell.angle_gamma   90.00
#
_symmetry.space_group_name_H-M   'P 1'
#
loop_
_entity.id
_entity.type
_entity.pdbx_description
1 polymer ?
#
loop_
_entity_poly.entity_id
_entity_poly.type
_entity_poly.pdbx_seq_one_letter_code
_entity_poly.pdbx_strand_id
1 'polypeptide(L)'
;MANQERKRPVHWTDKLAEFDRRWIFLAMAIAIVTPLIKPLNLPVKPSPMVQDVFYAVDALEEGDVVFLSLDLDPASTPELEPFFKAVALHLKRKNVKMLIATTWYAAPPLVERWIAETIEQSIIGPDDKDYKGVPDRAYRKNVDFVWLGFREGREAVITSLGKSIRKTFDGTAQDGTPLDQVPIMEGIDALK
;
A
#
# COMPACT_ATOMS: atom_id res chain seq x y z
N MET A 1 44.33 56.21 -11.14
CA MET A 1 42.95 55.70 -11.26
C MET A 1 42.88 54.38 -10.49
N ALA A 2 42.42 54.41 -9.24
CA ALA A 2 42.31 53.21 -8.40
C ALA A 2 40.83 52.80 -8.34
N ASN A 3 40.50 51.71 -9.02
CA ASN A 3 39.18 51.10 -9.00
C ASN A 3 39.00 50.39 -7.64
N GLN A 4 38.31 51.03 -6.69
CA GLN A 4 37.94 50.38 -5.44
C GLN A 4 36.78 49.42 -5.70
N GLU A 5 37.08 48.12 -5.75
CA GLU A 5 36.07 47.07 -5.68
C GLU A 5 35.29 47.21 -4.37
N ARG A 6 34.05 47.70 -4.46
CA ARG A 6 33.12 47.68 -3.33
C ARG A 6 32.81 46.22 -3.00
N LYS A 7 33.43 45.69 -1.93
CA LYS A 7 33.04 44.41 -1.33
C LYS A 7 31.52 44.47 -1.07
N ARG A 8 30.76 43.61 -1.76
CA ARG A 8 29.32 43.48 -1.54
C ARG A 8 29.09 43.14 -0.05
N PRO A 9 28.10 43.76 0.62
CA PRO A 9 27.81 43.43 2.00
C PRO A 9 27.43 41.95 2.07
N VAL A 10 28.07 41.21 2.98
CA VAL A 10 27.85 39.77 3.18
C VAL A 10 26.38 39.56 3.53
N HIS A 11 25.65 38.88 2.66
CA HIS A 11 24.24 38.61 2.86
C HIS A 11 24.10 37.37 3.76
N TRP A 12 22.99 37.23 4.48
CA TRP A 12 22.80 36.10 5.41
C TRP A 12 22.82 34.73 4.69
N THR A 13 22.51 34.72 3.39
CA THR A 13 22.62 33.55 2.51
C THR A 13 24.06 33.08 2.30
N ASP A 14 25.02 34.01 2.26
CA ASP A 14 26.44 33.68 2.07
C ASP A 14 27.00 33.01 3.33
N LYS A 15 26.57 33.47 4.51
CA LYS A 15 26.87 32.81 5.80
C LYS A 15 26.23 31.43 5.93
N LEU A 16 25.06 31.22 5.33
CA LEU A 16 24.41 29.91 5.30
C LEU A 16 25.14 28.94 4.35
N ALA A 17 25.72 29.45 3.26
CA ALA A 17 26.51 28.67 2.31
C ALA A 17 27.88 28.26 2.88
N GLU A 18 28.48 29.07 3.74
CA GLU A 18 29.72 28.75 4.46
C GLU A 18 29.51 27.87 5.71
N PHE A 19 28.26 27.65 6.12
CA PHE A 19 27.94 26.87 7.31
C PHE A 19 28.27 25.39 7.10
N ASP A 20 29.01 24.79 8.05
CA ASP A 20 29.42 23.40 7.93
C ASP A 20 28.21 22.46 8.01
N ARG A 21 27.93 21.77 6.90
CA ARG A 21 26.85 20.78 6.76
C ARG A 21 26.84 19.72 7.86
N ARG A 22 27.98 19.43 8.51
CA ARG A 22 28.07 18.47 9.63
C ARG A 22 27.15 18.83 10.79
N TRP A 23 26.99 20.12 11.10
CA TRP A 23 26.08 20.57 12.16
C TRP A 23 24.61 20.38 11.79
N ILE A 24 24.27 20.51 10.50
CA ILE A 24 22.92 20.22 9.99
C ILE A 24 22.62 18.72 10.17
N PHE A 25 23.54 17.85 9.75
CA PHE A 25 23.38 16.40 9.93
C PHE A 25 23.33 15.99 11.40
N LEU A 26 24.12 16.62 12.26
CA LEU A 26 24.09 16.36 13.71
C LEU A 26 22.76 16.80 14.32
N ALA A 27 22.27 18.01 13.99
CA ALA A 27 20.98 18.49 14.46
C ALA A 27 19.82 17.60 13.98
N MET A 28 19.87 17.15 12.71
CA MET A 28 18.90 16.21 12.16
C MET A 28 18.97 14.85 12.86
N ALA A 29 20.18 14.33 13.14
CA ALA A 29 20.37 13.09 13.88
C ALA A 29 19.76 13.19 15.29
N ILE A 30 20.01 14.30 16.00
CA ILE A 30 19.41 14.55 17.33
C ILE A 30 17.88 14.63 17.21
N ALA A 31 17.35 15.33 16.19
CA ALA A 31 15.92 15.48 15.96
C ALA A 31 15.21 14.14 15.67
N ILE A 32 15.90 13.19 15.03
CA ILE A 32 15.38 11.82 14.78
C ILE A 32 15.54 10.95 16.03
N VAL A 33 16.71 10.95 16.68
CA VAL A 33 16.99 10.10 17.85
C VAL A 33 16.09 10.44 19.05
N THR A 34 15.77 11.72 19.23
CA THR A 34 14.94 12.19 20.36
C THR A 34 13.57 11.51 20.43
N PRO A 35 12.71 11.53 19.38
CA PRO A 35 11.42 10.84 19.40
C PRO A 35 11.54 9.31 19.43
N LEU A 36 12.67 8.73 18.99
CA LEU A 36 12.93 7.28 19.11
C LEU A 36 13.16 6.86 20.58
N ILE A 37 13.88 7.66 21.38
CA ILE A 37 14.12 7.37 22.80
C ILE A 37 12.89 7.74 23.65
N LYS A 38 12.24 8.86 23.32
CA LYS A 38 11.08 9.36 24.04
C LYS A 38 9.92 9.60 23.07
N PRO A 39 9.06 8.59 22.82
CA PRO A 39 7.95 8.72 21.89
C PRO A 39 7.03 9.85 22.36
N LEU A 40 6.76 10.77 21.44
CA LEU A 40 6.01 12.00 21.73
C LEU A 40 4.52 11.76 21.97
N ASN A 41 4.03 10.53 21.75
CA ASN A 41 2.63 10.11 21.93
C ASN A 41 1.63 11.15 21.41
N LEU A 42 1.91 11.72 20.24
CA LEU A 42 1.08 12.75 19.65
C LEU A 42 -0.27 12.15 19.27
N PRO A 43 -1.40 12.81 19.59
CA PRO A 43 -2.72 12.32 19.24
C PRO A 43 -2.89 12.36 17.72
N VAL A 44 -2.89 11.20 17.08
CA VAL A 44 -3.21 11.07 15.65
C VAL A 44 -4.73 10.96 15.53
N LYS A 45 -5.35 11.96 14.91
CA LYS A 45 -6.78 11.92 14.57
C LYS A 45 -6.92 11.45 13.12
N PRO A 46 -7.75 10.42 12.83
CA PRO A 46 -7.98 9.99 11.46
C PRO A 46 -8.69 11.09 10.68
N SER A 47 -8.21 11.37 9.47
CA SER A 47 -8.87 12.32 8.56
C SER A 47 -10.23 11.77 8.10
N PRO A 48 -11.16 12.63 7.61
CA PRO A 48 -12.44 12.18 7.08
C PRO A 48 -12.29 11.11 6.00
N MET A 49 -11.35 11.27 5.07
CA MET A 49 -11.10 10.28 4.02
C MET A 49 -10.69 8.91 4.56
N VAL A 50 -9.88 8.86 5.63
CA VAL A 50 -9.48 7.61 6.27
C VAL A 50 -10.68 6.95 6.94
N GLN A 51 -11.55 7.74 7.57
CA GLN A 51 -12.77 7.23 8.20
C GLN A 51 -13.74 6.67 7.15
N ASP A 52 -13.92 7.36 6.02
CA ASP A 52 -14.80 6.91 4.94
C ASP A 52 -14.35 5.56 4.38
N VAL A 53 -13.05 5.39 4.13
CA VAL A 53 -12.48 4.10 3.69
C VAL A 53 -12.68 3.01 4.75
N PHE A 54 -12.45 3.35 6.04
CA PHE A 54 -12.64 2.40 7.13
C PHE A 54 -14.10 1.90 7.18
N TYR A 55 -15.07 2.82 7.16
CA TYR A 55 -16.49 2.45 7.22
C TYR A 55 -16.98 1.77 5.95
N ALA A 56 -16.43 2.11 4.77
CA ALA A 56 -16.75 1.40 3.54
C ALA A 56 -16.32 -0.07 3.60
N VAL A 57 -15.12 -0.34 4.13
CA VAL A 57 -14.66 -1.73 4.35
C VAL A 57 -15.46 -2.40 5.47
N ASP A 58 -15.82 -1.66 6.51
CA ASP A 58 -16.60 -2.21 7.64
C ASP A 58 -18.08 -2.47 7.29
N ALA A 59 -18.61 -1.84 6.24
CA ALA A 59 -19.95 -2.13 5.75
C ALA A 59 -20.04 -3.43 4.95
N LEU A 60 -18.90 -4.00 4.53
CA LEU A 60 -18.87 -5.25 3.75
C LEU A 60 -19.35 -6.44 4.58
N GLU A 61 -20.00 -7.38 3.92
CA GLU A 61 -20.46 -8.63 4.51
C GLU A 61 -19.48 -9.77 4.22
N GLU A 62 -19.60 -10.86 4.97
CA GLU A 62 -18.80 -12.05 4.72
C GLU A 62 -19.06 -12.61 3.31
N GLY A 63 -17.99 -12.89 2.58
CA GLY A 63 -18.07 -13.39 1.20
C GLY A 63 -18.15 -12.30 0.13
N ASP A 64 -18.30 -11.02 0.49
CA ASP A 64 -18.16 -9.92 -0.46
C ASP A 64 -16.80 -9.97 -1.16
N VAL A 65 -16.72 -9.41 -2.36
CA VAL A 65 -15.50 -9.41 -3.18
C VAL A 65 -15.01 -7.99 -3.43
N VAL A 66 -13.77 -7.72 -3.03
CA VAL A 66 -13.13 -6.41 -3.22
C VAL A 66 -12.01 -6.50 -4.25
N PHE A 67 -11.96 -5.53 -5.15
CA PHE A 67 -10.84 -5.35 -6.07
C PHE A 67 -9.76 -4.46 -5.44
N LEU A 68 -8.54 -4.97 -5.37
CA LEU A 68 -7.35 -4.29 -4.86
C LEU A 68 -6.38 -4.02 -6.01
N SER A 69 -6.22 -2.75 -6.36
CA SER A 69 -5.15 -2.30 -7.28
C SER A 69 -3.88 -2.03 -6.46
N LEU A 70 -2.82 -2.77 -6.75
CA LEU A 70 -1.52 -2.62 -6.08
C LEU A 70 -0.50 -2.01 -7.05
N ASP A 71 -0.59 -0.70 -7.22
CA ASP A 71 0.32 0.10 -8.06
C ASP A 71 1.41 0.73 -7.19
N LEU A 72 2.55 0.06 -7.08
CA LEU A 72 3.61 0.42 -6.13
C LEU A 72 5.02 0.14 -6.65
N ASP A 73 5.99 0.80 -6.03
CA ASP A 73 7.40 0.73 -6.37
C ASP A 73 8.28 0.57 -5.10
N PRO A 74 9.56 0.19 -5.24
CA PRO A 74 10.44 0.01 -4.08
C PRO A 74 10.61 1.26 -3.21
N ALA A 75 10.56 2.47 -3.77
CA ALA A 75 10.75 3.71 -3.02
C ALA A 75 9.51 4.06 -2.17
N SER A 76 8.31 3.65 -2.60
CA SER A 76 7.06 3.82 -1.85
C SER A 76 6.77 2.70 -0.84
N THR A 77 7.55 1.61 -0.85
CA THR A 77 7.36 0.44 0.03
C THR A 77 7.28 0.78 1.53
N PRO A 78 8.16 1.62 2.11
CA PRO A 78 8.11 1.93 3.55
C PRO A 78 6.80 2.58 4.01
N GLU A 79 6.09 3.25 3.09
CA GLU A 79 4.81 3.91 3.36
C GLU A 79 3.62 2.99 3.05
N LEU A 80 3.66 2.29 1.91
CA LEU A 80 2.52 1.54 1.40
C LEU A 80 2.37 0.13 2.00
N GLU A 81 3.46 -0.50 2.42
CA GLU A 81 3.40 -1.85 3.01
C GLU A 81 2.58 -1.90 4.32
N PRO A 82 2.79 -1.00 5.32
CA PRO A 82 1.95 -1.01 6.52
C PRO A 82 0.49 -0.68 6.20
N PHE A 83 0.22 0.14 5.19
CA PHE A 83 -1.15 0.44 4.74
C PHE A 83 -1.83 -0.79 4.15
N PHE A 84 -1.15 -1.52 3.26
CA PHE A 84 -1.64 -2.77 2.69
C PHE A 84 -1.92 -3.81 3.79
N LYS A 85 -1.01 -3.98 4.75
CA LYS A 85 -1.21 -4.90 5.89
C LYS A 85 -2.45 -4.55 6.71
N ALA A 86 -2.69 -3.27 6.98
CA ALA A 86 -3.87 -2.81 7.71
C ALA A 86 -5.18 -3.09 6.95
N VAL A 87 -5.21 -2.80 5.64
CA VAL A 87 -6.39 -3.05 4.78
C VAL A 87 -6.63 -4.55 4.62
N ALA A 88 -5.59 -5.32 4.33
CA ALA A 88 -5.67 -6.78 4.21
C ALA A 88 -6.19 -7.41 5.51
N LEU A 89 -5.66 -7.00 6.67
CA LEU A 89 -6.16 -7.45 7.97
C LEU A 89 -7.65 -7.13 8.14
N HIS A 90 -8.07 -5.91 7.83
CA HIS A 90 -9.47 -5.51 7.98
C HIS A 90 -10.41 -6.38 7.12
N LEU A 91 -10.06 -6.58 5.85
CA LEU A 91 -10.81 -7.44 4.93
C LEU A 91 -10.84 -8.91 5.41
N LYS A 92 -9.71 -9.44 5.88
CA LYS A 92 -9.59 -10.83 6.35
C LYS A 92 -10.41 -11.09 7.61
N ARG A 93 -10.49 -10.14 8.53
CA ARG A 93 -11.31 -10.24 9.75
C ARG A 93 -12.81 -10.28 9.45
N LYS A 94 -13.21 -9.80 8.27
CA LYS A 94 -14.59 -9.84 7.77
C LYS A 94 -14.83 -11.00 6.80
N ASN A 95 -13.85 -11.88 6.58
CA ASN A 95 -13.90 -12.97 5.59
C ASN A 95 -14.26 -12.49 4.18
N VAL A 96 -13.89 -11.24 3.84
CA VAL A 96 -14.08 -10.64 2.51
C VAL A 96 -13.03 -11.21 1.57
N LYS A 97 -13.43 -11.50 0.33
CA LYS A 97 -12.60 -12.08 -0.72
C LYS A 97 -11.90 -10.99 -1.53
N MET A 98 -10.74 -11.30 -2.12
CA MET A 98 -9.90 -10.28 -2.77
C MET A 98 -9.55 -10.62 -4.22
N LEU A 99 -9.81 -9.70 -5.14
CA LEU A 99 -9.27 -9.72 -6.51
C LEU A 99 -8.13 -8.72 -6.58
N ILE A 100 -6.93 -9.19 -6.87
CA ILE A 100 -5.72 -8.36 -6.81
C ILE A 100 -5.18 -8.22 -8.24
N ALA A 101 -4.86 -7.00 -8.65
CA ALA A 101 -4.20 -6.72 -9.93
C ALA A 101 -3.27 -5.52 -9.81
N THR A 102 -2.43 -5.30 -10.81
CA THR A 102 -1.61 -4.09 -10.92
C THR A 102 -1.55 -3.60 -12.35
N THR A 103 -1.48 -2.27 -12.51
CA THR A 103 -1.20 -1.60 -13.78
C THR A 103 0.22 -1.01 -13.81
N TRP A 104 1.03 -1.30 -12.78
CA TRP A 104 2.39 -0.82 -12.63
C TRP A 104 3.42 -1.92 -12.88
N TYR A 105 4.31 -1.71 -13.86
CA TYR A 105 5.22 -2.77 -14.34
C TYR A 105 6.24 -3.24 -13.28
N ALA A 106 6.62 -2.37 -12.32
CA ALA A 106 7.59 -2.70 -11.29
C ALA A 106 6.96 -3.41 -10.07
N ALA A 107 5.63 -3.42 -9.97
CA ALA A 107 4.91 -3.94 -8.83
C ALA A 107 4.89 -5.47 -8.69
N PRO A 108 4.84 -6.31 -9.75
CA PRO A 108 4.62 -7.75 -9.62
C PRO A 108 5.49 -8.48 -8.58
N PRO A 109 6.83 -8.35 -8.56
CA PRO A 109 7.64 -9.05 -7.56
C PRO A 109 7.36 -8.58 -6.12
N LEU A 110 6.99 -7.31 -5.94
CA LEU A 110 6.64 -6.77 -4.63
C LEU A 110 5.24 -7.23 -4.20
N VAL A 111 4.27 -7.27 -5.12
CA VAL A 111 2.92 -7.75 -4.86
C VAL A 111 2.94 -9.23 -4.48
N GLU A 112 3.69 -10.06 -5.21
CA GLU A 112 3.84 -11.48 -4.90
C GLU A 112 4.43 -11.69 -3.50
N ARG A 113 5.45 -10.90 -3.13
CA ARG A 113 6.00 -10.90 -1.77
C ARG A 113 4.95 -10.51 -0.73
N TRP A 114 4.21 -9.42 -0.95
CA TRP A 114 3.20 -8.94 -0.02
C TRP A 114 2.05 -9.93 0.14
N ILE A 115 1.61 -10.57 -0.94
CA ILE A 115 0.62 -11.65 -0.90
C ILE A 115 1.14 -12.79 -0.02
N ALA A 116 2.35 -13.28 -0.29
CA ALA A 116 2.94 -14.39 0.44
C ALA A 116 3.13 -14.09 1.93
N GLU A 117 3.52 -12.87 2.29
CA GLU A 117 3.82 -12.46 3.67
C GLU A 117 2.56 -12.02 4.46
N THR A 118 1.48 -11.65 3.79
CA THR A 118 0.32 -10.98 4.43
C THR A 118 -1.02 -11.68 4.16
N ILE A 119 -1.28 -12.07 2.91
CA ILE A 119 -2.56 -12.69 2.52
C ILE A 119 -2.52 -14.19 2.82
N GLU A 120 -1.45 -14.85 2.39
CA GLU A 120 -1.24 -16.30 2.57
C GLU A 120 -0.81 -16.68 4.00
N GLN A 121 -0.59 -15.70 4.89
CA GLN A 121 -0.29 -15.90 6.32
C GLN A 121 -1.38 -15.31 7.20
N SER A 122 -1.44 -15.69 8.48
CA SER A 122 -2.21 -14.92 9.47
C SER A 122 -1.39 -13.70 9.88
N ILE A 123 -1.98 -12.51 9.86
CA ILE A 123 -1.32 -11.29 10.37
C ILE A 123 -1.47 -11.23 11.89
N ILE A 124 -2.65 -11.59 12.39
CA ILE A 124 -2.97 -11.68 13.82
C ILE A 124 -3.53 -13.07 14.11
N GLY A 125 -2.65 -13.93 14.63
CA GLY A 125 -3.02 -15.27 15.01
C GLY A 125 -3.91 -15.31 16.26
N PRO A 126 -4.58 -16.46 16.49
CA PRO A 126 -5.44 -16.65 17.67
C PRO A 126 -4.68 -16.56 19.01
N ASP A 127 -3.36 -16.71 18.99
CA ASP A 127 -2.50 -16.71 20.18
C ASP A 127 -1.86 -15.34 20.49
N ASP A 128 -2.20 -14.29 19.74
CA ASP A 128 -1.68 -12.93 19.98
C ASP A 128 -2.32 -12.33 21.24
N LYS A 129 -1.58 -12.39 22.36
CA LYS A 129 -2.04 -11.96 23.68
C LYS A 129 -2.27 -10.45 23.79
N ASP A 130 -1.64 -9.66 22.92
CA ASP A 130 -1.73 -8.20 22.94
C ASP A 130 -2.92 -7.72 22.10
N TYR A 131 -3.53 -8.61 21.30
CA TYR A 131 -4.67 -8.31 20.47
C TYR A 131 -6.01 -8.78 21.06
N LYS A 132 -7.02 -7.89 21.03
CA LYS A 132 -8.37 -8.15 21.58
C LYS A 132 -9.46 -8.26 20.52
N GLY A 133 -9.10 -8.18 19.24
CA GLY A 133 -10.06 -8.27 18.14
C GLY A 133 -10.26 -9.70 17.62
N VAL A 134 -11.24 -9.88 16.72
CA VAL A 134 -11.37 -11.10 15.91
C VAL A 134 -10.05 -11.42 15.20
N PRO A 135 -9.43 -12.59 15.43
CA PRO A 135 -8.21 -13.00 14.74
C PRO A 135 -8.48 -13.22 13.25
N ASP A 136 -7.42 -13.20 12.43
CA ASP A 136 -7.53 -13.54 11.01
C ASP A 136 -7.07 -14.97 10.73
N ARG A 137 -7.06 -15.36 9.45
CA ARG A 137 -6.50 -16.63 9.00
C ARG A 137 -5.74 -16.45 7.70
N ALA A 138 -4.87 -17.39 7.38
CA ALA A 138 -4.31 -17.51 6.04
C ALA A 138 -5.41 -17.70 4.99
N TYR A 139 -5.32 -16.91 3.92
CA TYR A 139 -6.20 -17.00 2.76
C TYR A 139 -5.63 -17.96 1.73
N ARG A 140 -6.51 -18.71 1.06
CA ARG A 140 -6.14 -19.68 0.03
C ARG A 140 -6.27 -19.06 -1.36
N LYS A 141 -5.23 -19.21 -2.17
CA LYS A 141 -5.20 -18.79 -3.56
C LYS A 141 -6.32 -19.46 -4.36
N ASN A 142 -6.93 -18.72 -5.26
CA ASN A 142 -8.07 -19.10 -6.10
C ASN A 142 -9.32 -19.55 -5.32
N VAL A 143 -9.40 -19.27 -4.02
CA VAL A 143 -10.57 -19.57 -3.17
C VAL A 143 -10.98 -18.34 -2.35
N ASP A 144 -10.03 -17.76 -1.63
CA ASP A 144 -10.22 -16.56 -0.84
C ASP A 144 -9.70 -15.30 -1.55
N PHE A 145 -8.72 -15.46 -2.44
CA PHE A 145 -8.21 -14.37 -3.27
C PHE A 145 -7.73 -14.86 -4.64
N VAL A 146 -7.62 -13.95 -5.60
CA VAL A 146 -7.03 -14.18 -6.93
C VAL A 146 -6.00 -13.12 -7.22
N TRP A 147 -4.83 -13.54 -7.68
CA TRP A 147 -3.85 -12.65 -8.27
C TRP A 147 -4.00 -12.68 -9.79
N LEU A 148 -4.56 -11.61 -10.37
CA LEU A 148 -4.79 -11.47 -11.80
C LEU A 148 -3.52 -11.05 -12.56
N GLY A 149 -2.54 -10.51 -11.85
CA GLY A 149 -1.25 -10.13 -12.42
C GLY A 149 -1.20 -8.68 -12.88
N PHE A 150 -0.24 -8.41 -13.77
CA PHE A 150 0.00 -7.09 -14.34
C PHE A 150 -0.70 -6.95 -15.70
N ARG A 151 -1.30 -5.78 -15.92
CA ARG A 151 -1.80 -5.39 -17.23
C ARG A 151 -1.36 -3.96 -17.58
N GLU A 152 -0.68 -3.82 -18.71
CA GLU A 152 -0.25 -2.51 -19.21
C GLU A 152 -1.45 -1.72 -19.77
N GLY A 153 -1.46 -0.40 -19.57
CA GLY A 153 -2.46 0.50 -20.18
C GLY A 153 -3.19 1.44 -19.22
N ARG A 154 -2.92 1.39 -17.90
CA ARG A 154 -3.45 2.32 -16.88
C ARG A 154 -4.95 2.59 -17.05
N GLU A 155 -5.35 3.79 -17.48
CA GLU A 155 -6.74 4.20 -17.70
C GLU A 155 -7.51 3.27 -18.65
N ALA A 156 -6.84 2.72 -19.68
CA ALA A 156 -7.46 1.78 -20.61
C ALA A 156 -7.82 0.45 -19.93
N VAL A 157 -6.96 -0.02 -19.02
CA VAL A 157 -7.21 -1.21 -18.20
C VAL A 157 -8.37 -0.96 -17.23
N ILE A 158 -8.38 0.19 -16.56
CA ILE A 158 -9.47 0.58 -15.65
C ILE A 158 -10.81 0.60 -16.38
N THR A 159 -10.85 1.16 -17.59
CA THR A 159 -12.05 1.16 -18.43
C THR A 159 -12.46 -0.25 -18.87
N SER A 160 -11.48 -1.11 -19.17
CA SER A 160 -11.73 -2.50 -19.57
C SER A 160 -12.23 -3.36 -18.41
N LEU A 161 -11.78 -3.11 -17.19
CA LEU A 161 -12.24 -3.77 -15.95
C LEU A 161 -13.73 -3.52 -15.69
N GLY A 162 -14.24 -2.33 -16.03
CA GLY A 162 -15.67 -2.03 -15.97
C GLY A 162 -16.51 -2.74 -17.05
N LYS A 163 -15.88 -3.39 -18.03
CA LYS A 163 -16.55 -4.11 -19.12
C LYS A 163 -16.43 -5.63 -18.98
N SER A 164 -15.21 -6.12 -18.80
CA SER A 164 -14.92 -7.55 -18.60
C SER A 164 -13.53 -7.75 -18.00
N ILE A 165 -13.46 -8.23 -16.76
CA ILE A 165 -12.25 -8.67 -16.07
C ILE A 165 -11.65 -9.84 -16.84
N ARG A 166 -12.48 -10.78 -17.28
CA ARG A 166 -12.04 -11.98 -18.02
C ARG A 166 -11.32 -11.61 -19.31
N LYS A 167 -11.88 -10.69 -20.11
CA LYS A 167 -11.20 -10.21 -21.32
C LYS A 167 -9.95 -9.39 -21.01
N THR A 168 -9.96 -8.63 -19.92
CA THR A 168 -8.81 -7.80 -19.53
C THR A 168 -7.59 -8.62 -19.16
N PHE A 169 -7.79 -9.82 -18.57
CA PHE A 169 -6.72 -10.72 -18.16
C PHE A 169 -6.64 -12.02 -18.98
N ASP A 170 -7.10 -11.99 -20.24
CA ASP A 170 -7.04 -13.14 -21.16
C ASP A 170 -7.66 -14.44 -20.62
N GLY A 171 -8.62 -14.34 -19.70
CA GLY A 171 -9.35 -15.45 -19.13
C GLY A 171 -8.58 -16.26 -18.09
N THR A 172 -7.38 -15.84 -17.66
CA THR A 172 -6.53 -16.58 -16.72
C THR A 172 -6.06 -15.70 -15.57
N ALA A 173 -5.97 -16.28 -14.36
CA ALA A 173 -5.19 -15.72 -13.27
C ALA A 173 -3.69 -15.76 -13.61
N GLN A 174 -2.86 -15.04 -12.83
CA GLN A 174 -1.42 -14.95 -13.07
C GLN A 174 -0.70 -16.31 -12.99
N ASP A 175 -1.23 -17.26 -12.21
CA ASP A 175 -0.70 -18.62 -12.09
C ASP A 175 -1.10 -19.55 -13.26
N GLY A 176 -1.84 -19.02 -14.24
CA GLY A 176 -2.35 -19.76 -15.40
C GLY A 176 -3.68 -20.45 -15.17
N THR A 177 -4.28 -20.36 -13.96
CA THR A 177 -5.59 -20.95 -13.69
C THR A 177 -6.67 -20.21 -14.50
N PRO A 178 -7.48 -20.92 -15.31
CA PRO A 178 -8.60 -20.28 -16.01
C PRO A 178 -9.58 -19.66 -15.01
N LEU A 179 -9.98 -18.40 -15.22
CA LEU A 179 -10.86 -17.67 -14.31
C LEU A 179 -12.24 -18.34 -14.16
N ASP A 180 -12.66 -19.11 -15.16
CA ASP A 180 -13.88 -19.93 -15.10
C ASP A 180 -13.80 -21.08 -14.08
N GLN A 181 -12.60 -21.49 -13.68
CA GLN A 181 -12.35 -22.53 -12.68
C GLN A 181 -12.16 -21.96 -11.27
N VAL A 182 -12.19 -20.63 -11.11
CA VAL A 182 -11.92 -19.96 -9.84
C VAL A 182 -13.25 -19.58 -9.18
N PRO A 183 -13.66 -20.21 -8.05
CA PRO A 183 -14.98 -20.02 -7.45
C PRO A 183 -15.34 -18.56 -7.11
N ILE A 184 -14.39 -17.77 -6.62
CA ILE A 184 -14.59 -16.33 -6.33
C ILE A 184 -14.94 -15.49 -7.57
N MET A 185 -14.63 -15.98 -8.79
CA MET A 185 -14.95 -15.30 -10.05
C MET A 185 -16.33 -15.68 -10.61
N GLU A 186 -17.07 -16.57 -9.94
CA GLU A 186 -18.41 -16.96 -10.34
C GLU A 186 -19.37 -15.75 -10.24
N GLY A 187 -20.05 -15.42 -11.34
CA GLY A 187 -20.93 -14.26 -11.41
C GLY A 187 -20.22 -12.90 -11.46
N ILE A 188 -18.88 -12.87 -11.45
CA ILE A 188 -18.09 -11.64 -11.55
C ILE A 188 -17.45 -11.56 -12.95
N ASP A 189 -17.89 -10.58 -13.73
CA ASP A 189 -17.25 -10.22 -14.99
C ASP A 189 -16.87 -8.74 -15.07
N ALA A 190 -17.43 -7.84 -14.27
CA ALA A 190 -17.08 -6.42 -14.33
C ALA A 190 -17.06 -5.76 -12.96
N LEU A 191 -16.25 -4.71 -12.80
CA LEU A 191 -16.32 -3.82 -11.65
C LEU A 191 -17.59 -2.95 -11.75
N LYS A 192 -18.31 -2.81 -10.63
CA LYS A 192 -19.54 -2.02 -10.51
C LYS A 192 -19.25 -0.64 -9.93
#